data_AF-A0A2T2N6T1-F1
#
_entry.id   AF-A0A2T2N6T1-F1
#
_cell.length_a   1.000
_cell.length_b   1.000
_cell.length_c   1.000
_cell.angle_alpha   90.00
_cell.angle_beta   90.00
_cell.angle_gamma   90.00
#
_symmetry.space_group_name_H-M   'P 1'
#
loop_
_entity.id
_entity.type
_entity.pdbx_description
1 polymer ?
#
loop_
_entity_poly.entity_id
_entity_poly.type
_entity_poly.pdbx_seq_one_letter_code
_entity_poly.pdbx_strand_id
1 'polypeptide(L)'
;MSNNSTSIVPASGGFSQQGSLDWVALGNMQYSASIAVLGRLSKAGIDTLTVAFGQAMCTKIPIGPHGEKVLNEAMRGLGAKSIAGDLIWFGVGIRHILRDLVQTSQGCSLIALCGALAEGYPYPYVALVLYEMAKACTHQAELTPSFAQWEALVHVAAPTFVGTTLGNRIQQMSRFAPQNHGEKTENPHPSDLIKTIFDIAKIHSGELRSIYVQGNMSCSWIAVWSDFILGLRVLVRNEHSHVVYANFDPEQNYTQVNIGFVTTQGSSDIIHAGSSHLMRSGRDFISEFLNEDVAGDIDTYFFSCGRVGWESMFTERFGDQFSVLITNPRDINSEGTPLKPKSDMDTESWDGKSPYDNFVQSLAILAKLSSTAPAKLVRS
;
A
#
# COMPACT_ATOMS: atom_id res chain seq x y z
N MET A 1 10.96 -76.40 -13.45
CA MET A 1 11.84 -75.22 -13.38
C MET A 1 11.74 -74.47 -14.69
N SER A 2 11.65 -73.13 -14.62
CA SER A 2 11.60 -72.15 -15.74
C SER A 2 10.24 -72.13 -16.49
N ASN A 3 9.62 -70.99 -16.84
CA ASN A 3 10.16 -69.71 -17.28
C ASN A 3 9.33 -68.46 -16.89
N ASN A 4 10.06 -67.34 -16.96
CA ASN A 4 9.72 -65.91 -16.82
C ASN A 4 8.44 -65.40 -17.49
N SER A 5 7.83 -64.39 -16.85
CA SER A 5 7.15 -63.29 -17.54
C SER A 5 7.41 -61.96 -16.81
N THR A 6 8.22 -61.15 -17.47
CA THR A 6 8.50 -59.71 -17.38
C THR A 6 7.54 -58.85 -16.54
N SER A 7 8.05 -58.22 -15.47
CA SER A 7 7.60 -56.90 -15.04
C SER A 7 8.61 -55.84 -15.51
N ILE A 8 8.14 -54.95 -16.38
CA ILE A 8 8.85 -53.74 -16.78
C ILE A 8 8.64 -52.74 -15.64
N VAL A 9 9.67 -52.49 -14.86
CA VAL A 9 9.72 -51.34 -13.95
C VAL A 9 10.24 -50.17 -14.79
N PRO A 10 9.47 -49.08 -15.00
CA PRO A 10 10.05 -47.90 -15.63
C PRO A 10 11.08 -47.31 -14.67
N ALA A 11 12.28 -47.12 -15.22
CA ALA A 11 13.41 -46.50 -14.59
C ALA A 11 13.03 -45.14 -13.98
N SER A 12 13.67 -44.86 -12.85
CA SER A 12 13.79 -43.57 -12.19
C SER A 12 13.95 -42.40 -13.18
N GLY A 13 12.82 -41.80 -13.57
CA GLY A 13 12.76 -40.48 -14.16
C GLY A 13 12.76 -39.47 -13.03
N GLY A 14 13.94 -38.97 -12.67
CA GLY A 14 14.08 -37.83 -11.78
C GLY A 14 13.33 -36.65 -12.36
N PHE A 15 12.22 -36.28 -11.74
CA PHE A 15 11.65 -34.95 -11.88
C PHE A 15 12.73 -33.98 -11.42
N SER A 16 13.31 -33.22 -12.35
CA SER A 16 14.06 -32.03 -11.99
C SER A 16 13.07 -31.08 -11.30
N GLN A 17 13.22 -30.97 -9.99
CA GLN A 17 12.51 -30.02 -9.14
C GLN A 17 12.97 -28.60 -9.51
N GLN A 18 12.50 -28.11 -10.65
CA GLN A 18 12.85 -26.80 -11.18
C GLN A 18 12.02 -25.75 -10.44
N GLY A 19 12.66 -25.01 -9.52
CA GLY A 19 12.05 -23.86 -8.86
C GLY A 19 12.28 -23.70 -7.36
N SER A 20 13.09 -24.54 -6.70
CA SER A 20 13.50 -24.29 -5.32
C SER A 20 14.62 -23.24 -5.30
N LEU A 21 14.30 -22.00 -4.91
CA LEU A 21 15.32 -21.00 -4.56
C LEU A 21 16.13 -21.56 -3.38
N ASP A 22 17.43 -21.75 -3.57
CA ASP A 22 18.34 -22.16 -2.49
C ASP A 22 18.61 -20.95 -1.58
N TRP A 23 17.80 -20.85 -0.53
CA TRP A 23 17.89 -19.77 0.47
C TRP A 23 19.18 -19.82 1.28
N VAL A 24 19.80 -20.99 1.43
CA VAL A 24 21.10 -21.14 2.09
C VAL A 24 22.20 -20.60 1.18
N ALA A 25 22.16 -20.93 -0.10
CA ALA A 25 23.06 -20.31 -1.08
C ALA A 25 22.83 -18.80 -1.20
N LEU A 26 21.60 -18.31 -0.99
CA LEU A 26 21.30 -16.87 -0.99
C LEU A 26 21.82 -16.14 0.25
N GLY A 27 21.66 -16.73 1.44
CA GLY A 27 22.26 -16.19 2.66
C GLY A 27 23.79 -16.19 2.61
N ASN A 28 24.37 -17.15 1.89
CA ASN A 28 25.82 -17.24 1.66
C ASN A 28 26.28 -16.58 0.36
N MET A 29 25.38 -15.94 -0.41
CA MET A 29 25.72 -15.37 -1.70
C MET A 29 26.56 -14.12 -1.48
N GLN A 30 27.76 -14.10 -2.09
CA GLN A 30 28.53 -12.88 -2.19
C GLN A 30 27.79 -11.92 -3.12
N TYR A 31 27.12 -10.92 -2.54
CA TYR A 31 26.43 -9.89 -3.31
C TYR A 31 27.46 -9.09 -4.12
N SER A 32 27.56 -9.39 -5.42
CA SER A 32 28.44 -8.68 -6.34
C SER A 32 27.79 -7.36 -6.75
N ALA A 33 27.99 -6.33 -5.95
CA ALA A 33 27.62 -4.97 -6.28
C ALA A 33 28.84 -4.08 -6.30
N SER A 34 28.79 -3.01 -7.09
CA SER A 34 29.86 -2.02 -7.07
C SER A 34 29.99 -1.40 -5.67
N ILE A 35 31.21 -1.04 -5.26
CA ILE A 35 31.48 -0.36 -3.98
C ILE A 35 30.59 0.88 -3.81
N ALA A 36 30.24 1.54 -4.91
CA ALA A 36 29.34 2.69 -4.92
C ALA A 36 27.91 2.33 -4.48
N VAL A 37 27.39 1.17 -4.89
CA VAL A 37 26.05 0.68 -4.50
C VAL A 37 26.05 0.25 -3.04
N LEU A 38 27.08 -0.48 -2.61
CA LEU A 38 27.25 -0.88 -1.20
C LEU A 38 27.33 0.34 -0.27
N GLY A 39 28.08 1.36 -0.68
CA GLY A 39 28.16 2.62 0.06
C GLY A 39 26.83 3.38 0.13
N ARG A 40 25.94 3.23 -0.86
CA ARG A 40 24.59 3.83 -0.82
C ARG A 40 23.63 3.05 0.06
N LEU A 41 23.70 1.71 0.05
CA LEU A 41 22.92 0.84 0.92
C LEU A 41 23.27 1.08 2.40
N SER A 42 24.55 1.08 2.72
CA SER A 42 25.03 1.39 4.07
C SER A 42 24.59 2.78 4.54
N LYS A 43 24.66 3.80 3.67
CA LYS A 43 24.14 5.15 3.98
C LYS A 43 22.64 5.19 4.20
N ALA A 44 21.89 4.30 3.56
CA ALA A 44 20.46 4.16 3.73
C ALA A 44 20.09 3.30 4.95
N GLY A 45 21.08 2.75 5.69
CA GLY A 45 20.85 1.85 6.82
C GLY A 45 20.35 0.46 6.41
N ILE A 46 20.45 0.13 5.12
CA ILE A 46 19.96 -1.14 4.56
C ILE A 46 21.14 -2.08 4.35
N ASP A 47 21.03 -3.28 4.87
CA ASP A 47 21.94 -4.38 4.59
C ASP A 47 21.69 -4.97 3.18
N THR A 48 22.78 -5.34 2.53
CA THR A 48 22.80 -6.03 1.25
C THR A 48 21.98 -7.32 1.25
N LEU A 49 22.02 -8.07 2.36
CA LEU A 49 21.23 -9.29 2.52
C LEU A 49 19.74 -8.98 2.39
N THR A 50 19.26 -7.91 3.00
CA THR A 50 17.86 -7.46 2.92
C THR A 50 17.42 -7.22 1.48
N VAL A 51 18.27 -6.56 0.69
CA VAL A 51 17.98 -6.29 -0.72
C VAL A 51 17.99 -7.57 -1.55
N ALA A 52 19.03 -8.40 -1.42
CA ALA A 52 19.15 -9.65 -2.16
C ALA A 52 17.96 -10.57 -1.88
N PHE A 53 17.58 -10.66 -0.61
CA PHE A 53 16.44 -11.44 -0.16
C PHE A 53 15.13 -10.86 -0.70
N GLY A 54 14.94 -9.53 -0.62
CA GLY A 54 13.80 -8.81 -1.20
C GLY A 54 13.63 -9.09 -2.69
N GLN A 55 14.73 -9.00 -3.46
CA GLN A 55 14.73 -9.28 -4.89
C GLN A 55 14.39 -10.75 -5.17
N ALA A 56 14.91 -11.69 -4.40
CA ALA A 56 14.60 -13.10 -4.56
C ALA A 56 13.13 -13.43 -4.25
N MET A 57 12.54 -12.83 -3.21
CA MET A 57 11.09 -12.96 -2.96
C MET A 57 10.27 -12.44 -4.14
N CYS A 58 10.66 -11.27 -4.67
CA CYS A 58 9.94 -10.62 -5.76
C CYS A 58 10.09 -11.32 -7.12
N THR A 59 10.91 -12.36 -7.23
CA THR A 59 10.88 -13.25 -8.41
C THR A 59 9.51 -13.90 -8.61
N LYS A 60 8.75 -14.11 -7.52
CA LYS A 60 7.39 -14.64 -7.53
C LYS A 60 6.33 -13.59 -7.87
N ILE A 61 6.70 -12.31 -7.95
CA ILE A 61 5.78 -11.19 -8.18
C ILE A 61 6.30 -10.36 -9.35
N PRO A 62 6.35 -10.93 -10.58
CA PRO A 62 6.82 -10.17 -11.73
C PRO A 62 5.81 -9.08 -12.06
N ILE A 63 6.23 -7.82 -12.09
CA ILE A 63 5.35 -6.69 -12.49
C ILE A 63 5.20 -6.53 -14.01
N GLY A 64 6.05 -7.22 -14.78
CA GLY A 64 6.04 -7.22 -16.23
C GLY A 64 6.41 -5.88 -16.88
N PRO A 65 6.42 -5.81 -18.23
CA PRO A 65 6.81 -4.61 -18.96
C PRO A 65 5.92 -3.40 -18.70
N HIS A 66 4.63 -3.62 -18.43
CA HIS A 66 3.70 -2.55 -18.07
C HIS A 66 4.08 -1.92 -16.72
N GLY A 67 4.25 -2.74 -15.68
CA GLY A 67 4.66 -2.26 -14.37
C GLY A 67 6.05 -1.61 -14.39
N GLU A 68 7.01 -2.16 -15.14
CA GLU A 68 8.33 -1.55 -15.32
C GLU A 68 8.23 -0.17 -16.00
N LYS A 69 7.33 0.00 -16.97
CA LYS A 69 7.09 1.31 -17.59
C LYS A 69 6.50 2.30 -16.59
N VAL A 70 5.48 1.90 -15.84
CA VAL A 70 4.84 2.73 -14.80
C VAL A 70 5.86 3.15 -13.75
N LEU A 71 6.69 2.21 -13.28
CA LEU A 71 7.76 2.48 -12.33
C LEU A 71 8.80 3.44 -12.91
N ASN A 72 9.25 3.23 -14.15
CA ASN A 72 10.22 4.10 -14.80
C ASN A 72 9.69 5.54 -14.96
N GLU A 73 8.41 5.70 -15.29
CA GLU A 73 7.76 7.02 -15.34
C GLU A 73 7.69 7.67 -13.95
N ALA A 74 7.31 6.91 -12.93
CA ALA A 74 7.30 7.36 -11.54
C ALA A 74 8.71 7.83 -11.10
N MET A 75 9.73 7.01 -11.34
CA MET A 75 11.14 7.29 -11.02
C MET A 75 11.70 8.51 -11.77
N ARG A 76 11.22 8.81 -12.99
CA ARG A 76 11.56 10.04 -13.73
C ARG A 76 10.93 11.28 -13.11
N GLY A 77 9.72 11.14 -12.55
CA GLY A 77 9.04 12.21 -11.81
C GLY A 77 9.70 12.56 -10.48
N LEU A 78 10.56 11.68 -9.95
CA LEU A 78 11.34 11.94 -8.75
C LEU A 78 12.50 12.91 -9.07
N GLY A 79 12.21 14.20 -8.91
CA GLY A 79 13.22 15.26 -8.96
C GLY A 79 13.84 15.50 -7.58
N ALA A 80 15.16 15.68 -7.54
CA ALA A 80 15.80 16.30 -6.38
C ALA A 80 15.78 17.82 -6.54
N LYS A 81 15.32 18.53 -5.53
CA LYS A 81 15.38 20.00 -5.51
C LYS A 81 16.67 20.41 -4.81
N SER A 82 17.52 21.13 -5.52
CA SER A 82 18.74 21.75 -4.96
C SER A 82 18.39 23.17 -4.52
N ILE A 83 18.69 23.51 -3.27
CA ILE A 83 18.61 24.89 -2.77
C ILE A 83 20.04 25.36 -2.56
N ALA A 84 20.41 26.41 -3.31
CA ALA A 84 21.66 27.16 -3.23
C ALA A 84 22.95 26.33 -3.42
N GLY A 85 23.42 26.25 -4.68
CA GLY A 85 24.82 25.96 -5.00
C GLY A 85 25.30 24.53 -4.73
N ASP A 86 24.62 23.52 -5.30
CA ASP A 86 25.03 22.10 -5.35
C ASP A 86 25.27 21.37 -4.03
N LEU A 87 25.16 22.05 -2.88
CA LEU A 87 25.62 21.52 -1.59
C LEU A 87 24.55 20.71 -0.84
N ILE A 88 23.26 20.95 -1.10
CA ILE A 88 22.16 20.25 -0.39
C ILE A 88 21.11 19.77 -1.39
N TRP A 89 21.03 18.44 -1.54
CA TRP A 89 20.03 17.76 -2.35
C TRP A 89 18.90 17.26 -1.45
N PHE A 90 17.70 17.81 -1.60
CA PHE A 90 16.50 17.25 -0.97
C PHE A 90 15.75 16.38 -1.98
N GLY A 91 15.47 15.13 -1.61
CA GLY A 91 14.72 14.17 -2.41
C GLY A 91 15.56 13.02 -2.99
N VAL A 92 14.94 12.23 -3.86
CA VAL A 92 15.56 11.07 -4.52
C VAL A 92 16.47 11.57 -5.65
N GLY A 93 17.75 11.81 -5.32
CA GLY A 93 18.76 12.28 -6.27
C GLY A 93 19.23 11.24 -7.30
N ILE A 94 20.10 11.65 -8.23
CA ILE A 94 20.68 10.81 -9.30
C ILE A 94 21.50 9.64 -8.73
N ARG A 95 22.00 9.75 -7.50
CA ARG A 95 22.76 8.71 -6.77
C ARG A 95 21.93 7.96 -5.73
N HIS A 96 20.60 8.05 -5.79
CA HIS A 96 19.75 7.35 -4.83
C HIS A 96 19.75 5.85 -5.11
N ILE A 97 19.79 5.03 -4.07
CA ILE A 97 19.87 3.57 -4.16
C ILE A 97 18.73 2.96 -5.00
N LEU A 98 17.54 3.58 -4.98
CA LEU A 98 16.42 3.19 -5.83
C LEU A 98 16.80 3.08 -7.31
N ARG A 99 17.60 4.02 -7.84
CA ARG A 99 18.00 4.03 -9.25
C ARG A 99 18.94 2.88 -9.61
N ASP A 100 19.66 2.34 -8.62
CA ASP A 100 20.50 1.15 -8.82
C ASP A 100 19.65 -0.13 -8.71
N LEU A 101 18.69 -0.16 -7.78
CA LEU A 101 17.83 -1.35 -7.57
C LEU A 101 16.92 -1.62 -8.77
N VAL A 102 16.35 -0.59 -9.38
CA VAL A 102 15.46 -0.72 -10.56
C VAL A 102 16.20 -1.05 -11.86
N GLN A 103 17.51 -1.32 -11.83
CA GLN A 103 18.25 -1.80 -13.01
C GLN A 103 17.98 -3.27 -13.31
N THR A 104 17.34 -4.00 -12.40
CA THR A 104 16.97 -5.42 -12.54
C THR A 104 15.46 -5.56 -12.43
N SER A 105 14.87 -6.55 -13.12
CA SER A 105 13.41 -6.77 -13.08
C SER A 105 12.91 -7.15 -11.67
N GLN A 106 13.73 -7.88 -10.92
CA GLN A 106 13.47 -8.26 -9.53
C GLN A 106 13.51 -7.04 -8.61
N GLY A 107 14.48 -6.15 -8.81
CA GLY A 107 14.55 -4.90 -8.09
C GLY A 107 13.43 -3.93 -8.46
N CYS A 108 13.01 -3.88 -9.74
CA CYS A 108 11.79 -3.17 -10.15
C CYS A 108 10.58 -3.68 -9.38
N SER A 109 10.40 -5.00 -9.33
CA SER A 109 9.26 -5.63 -8.64
C SER A 109 9.27 -5.33 -7.14
N LEU A 110 10.44 -5.43 -6.49
CA LEU A 110 10.61 -5.09 -5.07
C LEU A 110 10.26 -3.62 -4.79
N ILE A 111 10.83 -2.69 -5.55
CA ILE A 111 10.60 -1.26 -5.34
C ILE A 111 9.16 -0.87 -5.67
N ALA A 112 8.58 -1.43 -6.74
CA ALA A 112 7.18 -1.21 -7.08
C ALA A 112 6.25 -1.69 -5.96
N LEU A 113 6.47 -2.89 -5.42
CA LEU A 113 5.66 -3.43 -4.34
C LEU A 113 5.77 -2.60 -3.06
N CYS A 114 7.00 -2.33 -2.59
CA CYS A 114 7.22 -1.54 -1.37
C CYS A 114 6.67 -0.12 -1.50
N GLY A 115 6.94 0.56 -2.62
CA GLY A 115 6.44 1.89 -2.88
C GLY A 115 4.92 1.94 -2.97
N ALA A 116 4.29 0.96 -3.63
CA ALA A 116 2.84 0.91 -3.73
C ALA A 116 2.18 0.63 -2.38
N LEU A 117 2.71 -0.30 -1.58
CA LEU A 117 2.21 -0.58 -0.23
C LEU A 117 2.31 0.67 0.66
N ALA A 118 3.44 1.39 0.59
CA ALA A 118 3.66 2.62 1.35
C ALA A 118 2.72 3.78 0.97
N GLU A 119 2.04 3.73 -0.17
CA GLU A 119 0.98 4.69 -0.50
C GLU A 119 -0.34 4.39 0.22
N GLY A 120 -0.63 3.12 0.53
CA GLY A 120 -1.89 2.72 1.16
C GLY A 120 -1.79 2.51 2.67
N TYR A 121 -0.62 2.15 3.16
CA TYR A 121 -0.41 1.63 4.50
C TYR A 121 0.74 2.33 5.23
N PRO A 122 0.68 2.41 6.57
CA PRO A 122 1.75 2.96 7.38
C PRO A 122 3.01 2.09 7.30
N TYR A 123 4.19 2.72 7.37
CA TYR A 123 5.46 2.05 7.09
C TYR A 123 5.77 0.85 8.00
N PRO A 124 5.50 0.88 9.33
CA PRO A 124 5.69 -0.29 10.18
C PRO A 124 4.83 -1.48 9.74
N TYR A 125 3.60 -1.23 9.27
CA TYR A 125 2.74 -2.27 8.74
C TYR A 125 3.27 -2.83 7.40
N VAL A 126 3.78 -1.98 6.51
CA VAL A 126 4.41 -2.45 5.26
C VAL A 126 5.63 -3.31 5.56
N ALA A 127 6.46 -2.91 6.54
CA ALA A 127 7.59 -3.70 6.99
C ALA A 127 7.14 -5.06 7.55
N LEU A 128 6.03 -5.10 8.30
CA LEU A 128 5.42 -6.33 8.80
C LEU A 128 4.94 -7.24 7.66
N VAL A 129 4.33 -6.68 6.62
CA VAL A 129 3.93 -7.42 5.41
C VAL A 129 5.14 -8.02 4.71
N LEU A 130 6.24 -7.27 4.56
CA LEU A 130 7.48 -7.81 3.96
C LEU A 130 8.12 -8.89 4.83
N TYR A 131 8.11 -8.71 6.15
CA TYR A 131 8.62 -9.67 7.11
C TYR A 131 7.82 -10.99 7.08
N GLU A 132 6.50 -10.92 7.05
CA GLU A 132 5.63 -12.10 6.92
C GLU A 132 5.74 -12.72 5.52
N MET A 133 5.96 -11.92 4.47
CA MET A 133 6.21 -12.42 3.12
C MET A 133 7.53 -13.20 3.06
N ALA A 134 8.55 -12.72 3.78
CA ALA A 134 9.83 -13.41 3.92
C ALA A 134 9.67 -14.78 4.57
N LYS A 135 8.94 -14.85 5.70
CA LYS A 135 8.59 -16.13 6.33
C LYS A 135 7.79 -17.06 5.42
N ALA A 136 6.88 -16.52 4.60
CA ALA A 136 6.12 -17.33 3.65
C ALA A 136 7.00 -17.88 2.51
N CYS A 137 8.11 -17.21 2.19
CA CYS A 137 9.05 -17.65 1.16
C CYS A 137 10.12 -18.60 1.68
N THR A 138 10.51 -18.49 2.95
CA THR A 138 11.62 -19.24 3.53
C THR A 138 11.18 -20.10 4.70
N HIS A 139 11.63 -21.35 4.71
CA HIS A 139 11.42 -22.26 5.84
C HIS A 139 12.50 -22.09 6.93
N GLN A 140 13.45 -21.16 6.73
CA GLN A 140 14.62 -20.97 7.60
C GLN A 140 14.60 -19.58 8.22
N ALA A 141 14.34 -19.53 9.53
CA ALA A 141 14.26 -18.29 10.29
C ALA A 141 15.60 -17.55 10.39
N GLU A 142 16.73 -18.27 10.34
CA GLU A 142 18.07 -17.71 10.62
C GLU A 142 18.59 -16.72 9.59
N LEU A 143 18.15 -16.82 8.33
CA LEU A 143 18.61 -15.95 7.22
C LEU A 143 17.60 -14.85 6.87
N THR A 144 16.54 -14.70 7.69
CA THR A 144 15.50 -13.69 7.44
C THR A 144 15.97 -12.34 7.99
N PRO A 145 16.01 -11.28 7.15
CA PRO A 145 16.33 -9.93 7.62
C PRO A 145 15.41 -9.49 8.77
N SER A 146 15.96 -8.68 9.68
CA SER A 146 15.20 -8.17 10.82
C SER A 146 14.09 -7.21 10.39
N PHE A 147 13.08 -7.05 11.24
CA PHE A 147 11.98 -6.11 11.00
C PHE A 147 12.48 -4.68 10.69
N ALA A 148 13.43 -4.18 11.47
CA ALA A 148 14.02 -2.85 11.26
C ALA A 148 14.69 -2.70 9.88
N GLN A 149 15.23 -3.79 9.32
CA GLN A 149 15.82 -3.77 7.98
C GLN A 149 14.74 -3.66 6.88
N TRP A 150 13.60 -4.33 7.07
CA TRP A 150 12.45 -4.17 6.17
C TRP A 150 11.87 -2.76 6.25
N GLU A 151 11.77 -2.19 7.44
CA GLU A 151 11.31 -0.82 7.64
C GLU A 151 12.25 0.20 6.96
N ALA A 152 13.56 0.06 7.12
CA ALA A 152 14.54 0.89 6.41
C ALA A 152 14.38 0.81 4.88
N LEU A 153 14.14 -0.38 4.34
CA LEU A 153 13.86 -0.57 2.92
C LEU A 153 12.55 0.13 2.49
N VAL A 154 11.50 0.04 3.29
CA VAL A 154 10.21 0.72 3.04
C VAL A 154 10.40 2.23 3.01
N HIS A 155 11.12 2.81 3.98
CA HIS A 155 11.41 4.24 4.00
C HIS A 155 12.11 4.73 2.72
N VAL A 156 13.03 3.92 2.20
CA VAL A 156 13.74 4.22 0.95
C VAL A 156 12.83 4.10 -0.27
N ALA A 157 11.90 3.14 -0.28
CA ALA A 157 11.00 2.89 -1.41
C ALA A 157 9.72 3.72 -1.40
N ALA A 158 9.28 4.22 -0.24
CA ALA A 158 8.04 4.98 -0.09
C ALA A 158 7.93 6.18 -1.05
N PRO A 159 9.01 6.93 -1.35
CA PRO A 159 8.88 8.06 -2.26
C PRO A 159 8.53 7.71 -3.70
N THR A 160 8.64 6.44 -4.10
CA THR A 160 8.58 5.98 -5.50
C THR A 160 7.36 6.50 -6.26
N PHE A 161 6.17 6.44 -5.65
CA PHE A 161 4.92 6.79 -6.31
C PHE A 161 4.34 8.14 -5.86
N VAL A 162 5.08 8.92 -5.06
CA VAL A 162 4.62 10.21 -4.52
C VAL A 162 4.15 11.16 -5.59
N GLY A 163 4.84 11.20 -6.74
CA GLY A 163 4.53 12.08 -7.86
C GLY A 163 3.49 11.53 -8.83
N THR A 164 2.90 10.37 -8.54
CA THR A 164 1.97 9.68 -9.45
C THR A 164 0.53 9.76 -8.97
N THR A 165 -0.41 9.29 -9.79
CA THR A 165 -1.83 9.20 -9.42
C THR A 165 -2.17 8.01 -8.53
N LEU A 166 -1.19 7.19 -8.12
CA LEU A 166 -1.45 5.94 -7.40
C LEU A 166 -2.23 6.19 -6.10
N GLY A 167 -1.75 7.10 -5.24
CA GLY A 167 -2.41 7.46 -3.99
C GLY A 167 -3.85 7.98 -4.19
N ASN A 168 -4.07 8.80 -5.22
CA ASN A 168 -5.40 9.32 -5.54
C ASN A 168 -6.35 8.21 -6.03
N ARG A 169 -5.84 7.25 -6.81
CA ARG A 169 -6.63 6.10 -7.27
C ARG A 169 -7.05 5.20 -6.11
N ILE A 170 -6.15 4.96 -5.14
CA ILE A 170 -6.47 4.18 -3.93
C ILE A 170 -7.64 4.86 -3.20
N GLN A 171 -7.56 6.17 -3.00
CA GLN A 171 -8.60 6.95 -2.34
C GLN A 171 -9.93 6.94 -3.12
N GLN A 172 -9.88 7.07 -4.44
CA GLN A 172 -11.08 7.00 -5.27
C GLN A 172 -11.76 5.64 -5.17
N MET A 173 -10.98 4.57 -5.19
CA MET A 173 -11.50 3.21 -5.07
C MET A 173 -12.06 2.93 -3.68
N SER A 174 -11.47 3.54 -2.65
CA SER A 174 -11.90 3.42 -1.26
C SER A 174 -13.29 4.00 -1.00
N ARG A 175 -13.72 4.98 -1.79
CA ARG A 175 -15.07 5.55 -1.71
C ARG A 175 -16.19 4.58 -2.07
N PHE A 176 -15.88 3.52 -2.81
CA PHE A 176 -16.85 2.48 -3.14
C PHE A 176 -17.09 1.49 -2.00
N ALA A 177 -16.23 1.51 -0.97
CA ALA A 177 -16.43 0.75 0.23
C ALA A 177 -17.50 1.41 1.13
N PRO A 178 -18.21 0.61 1.94
CA PRO A 178 -19.16 1.09 2.94
C PRO A 178 -18.53 2.17 3.82
N GLN A 179 -19.19 3.33 3.91
CA GLN A 179 -18.72 4.43 4.76
C GLN A 179 -19.32 4.26 6.17
N ASN A 180 -18.57 3.61 7.06
CA ASN A 180 -18.91 3.63 8.49
C ASN A 180 -18.39 4.94 9.08
N HIS A 181 -19.26 5.96 9.14
CA HIS A 181 -18.93 7.25 9.75
C HIS A 181 -18.51 7.05 11.22
N GLY A 182 -17.20 7.08 11.48
CA GLY A 182 -16.62 6.99 12.83
C GLY A 182 -15.75 5.75 13.09
N GLU A 183 -15.78 4.73 12.23
CA GLU A 183 -14.91 3.56 12.38
C GLU A 183 -13.62 3.73 11.56
N LYS A 184 -12.48 3.66 12.25
CA LYS A 184 -11.17 3.70 11.61
C LYS A 184 -10.98 2.43 10.79
N THR A 185 -10.46 2.56 9.57
CA THR A 185 -10.34 1.43 8.66
C THR A 185 -9.17 0.55 9.05
N GLU A 186 -9.49 -0.60 9.62
CA GLU A 186 -8.51 -1.59 10.06
C GLU A 186 -7.67 -2.11 8.89
N ASN A 187 -6.37 -2.23 9.14
CA ASN A 187 -5.46 -2.90 8.23
C ASN A 187 -5.83 -4.38 8.09
N PRO A 188 -5.63 -4.98 6.90
CA PRO A 188 -5.89 -6.39 6.72
C PRO A 188 -4.86 -7.23 7.47
N HIS A 189 -5.19 -8.50 7.72
CA HIS A 189 -4.22 -9.44 8.27
C HIS A 189 -3.06 -9.60 7.27
N PRO A 190 -1.78 -9.40 7.66
CA PRO A 190 -0.65 -9.44 6.75
C PRO A 190 -0.59 -10.71 5.90
N SER A 191 -0.82 -11.87 6.52
CA SER A 191 -0.85 -13.16 5.80
C SER A 191 -1.95 -13.26 4.73
N ASP A 192 -3.10 -12.62 4.91
CA ASP A 192 -4.18 -12.65 3.91
C ASP A 192 -3.84 -11.72 2.73
N LEU A 193 -3.24 -10.56 3.03
CA LEU A 193 -2.72 -9.64 2.01
C LEU A 193 -1.64 -10.31 1.15
N ILE A 194 -0.68 -10.99 1.78
CA ILE A 194 0.42 -11.69 1.09
C ILE A 194 -0.12 -12.81 0.19
N LYS A 195 -1.03 -13.65 0.70
CA LYS A 195 -1.66 -14.72 -0.10
C LYS A 195 -2.35 -14.14 -1.33
N THR A 196 -3.07 -13.04 -1.16
CA THR A 196 -3.76 -12.34 -2.24
C THR A 196 -2.76 -11.79 -3.26
N ILE A 197 -1.68 -11.16 -2.83
CA ILE A 197 -0.61 -10.65 -3.71
C ILE A 197 0.02 -11.79 -4.52
N PHE A 198 0.31 -12.94 -3.90
CA PHE A 198 0.86 -14.09 -4.62
C PHE A 198 -0.11 -14.69 -5.63
N ASP A 199 -1.40 -14.81 -5.31
CA ASP A 199 -2.38 -15.33 -6.27
C ASP A 199 -2.65 -14.33 -7.41
N ILE A 200 -2.57 -13.02 -7.17
CA ILE A 200 -2.56 -12.00 -8.23
C ILE A 200 -1.33 -12.15 -9.12
N ALA A 201 -0.15 -12.40 -8.54
CA ALA A 201 1.05 -12.64 -9.32
C ALA A 201 0.92 -13.89 -10.22
N LYS A 202 0.27 -14.95 -9.73
CA LYS A 202 -0.10 -16.12 -10.55
C LYS A 202 -1.08 -15.79 -11.66
N ILE A 203 -1.98 -14.83 -11.46
CA ILE A 203 -2.82 -14.35 -12.56
C ILE A 203 -1.98 -13.64 -13.62
N HIS A 204 -1.07 -12.78 -13.18
CA HIS A 204 -0.20 -12.05 -14.08
C HIS A 204 0.76 -12.99 -14.85
N SER A 205 1.23 -14.09 -14.24
CA SER A 205 2.02 -15.13 -14.93
C SER A 205 1.19 -16.07 -15.82
N GLY A 206 -0.14 -16.01 -15.74
CA GLY A 206 -1.06 -16.87 -16.49
C GLY A 206 -1.32 -18.24 -15.87
N GLU A 207 -0.79 -18.51 -14.66
CA GLU A 207 -1.05 -19.73 -13.90
C GLU A 207 -2.49 -19.78 -13.36
N LEU A 208 -3.04 -18.62 -13.01
CA LEU A 208 -4.39 -18.49 -12.48
C LEU A 208 -5.25 -17.60 -13.40
N ARG A 209 -6.49 -18.01 -13.65
CA ARG A 209 -7.36 -17.26 -14.57
C ARG A 209 -8.02 -16.05 -13.92
N SER A 210 -8.52 -16.23 -12.70
CA SER A 210 -9.26 -15.21 -11.97
C SER A 210 -9.24 -15.45 -10.46
N ILE A 211 -9.33 -14.37 -9.70
CA ILE A 211 -9.57 -14.41 -8.25
C ILE A 211 -10.74 -13.53 -7.85
N TYR A 212 -11.34 -13.88 -6.72
CA TYR A 212 -12.27 -13.04 -5.99
C TYR A 212 -11.65 -12.65 -4.64
N VAL A 213 -11.61 -11.35 -4.34
CA VAL A 213 -11.09 -10.82 -3.09
C VAL A 213 -12.20 -10.06 -2.40
N GLN A 214 -12.47 -10.43 -1.16
CA GLN A 214 -13.55 -9.89 -0.36
C GLN A 214 -12.98 -9.28 0.92
N GLY A 215 -13.43 -8.08 1.28
CA GLY A 215 -12.96 -7.45 2.52
C GLY A 215 -13.46 -6.02 2.72
N ASN A 216 -12.80 -5.32 3.63
CA ASN A 216 -13.09 -3.93 3.95
C ASN A 216 -12.46 -2.97 2.91
N MET A 217 -12.45 -1.68 3.23
CA MET A 217 -11.90 -0.64 2.36
C MET A 217 -10.41 -0.85 1.98
N SER A 218 -9.64 -1.67 2.70
CA SER A 218 -8.26 -2.04 2.32
C SER A 218 -8.16 -2.81 1.00
N CYS A 219 -9.24 -3.48 0.55
CA CYS A 219 -9.29 -4.13 -0.77
C CYS A 219 -9.13 -3.13 -1.94
N SER A 220 -9.36 -1.84 -1.68
CA SER A 220 -9.13 -0.76 -2.64
C SER A 220 -7.69 -0.70 -3.10
N TRP A 221 -6.74 -0.99 -2.21
CA TRP A 221 -5.34 -1.07 -2.55
C TRP A 221 -5.07 -2.21 -3.55
N ILE A 222 -5.67 -3.39 -3.32
CA ILE A 222 -5.53 -4.55 -4.21
C ILE A 222 -6.10 -4.27 -5.60
N ALA A 223 -7.26 -3.61 -5.67
CA ALA A 223 -7.87 -3.20 -6.92
C ALA A 223 -6.91 -2.32 -7.74
N VAL A 224 -6.33 -1.30 -7.09
CA VAL A 224 -5.45 -0.34 -7.76
C VAL A 224 -4.08 -0.94 -8.07
N TRP A 225 -3.51 -1.77 -7.20
CA TRP A 225 -2.28 -2.51 -7.50
C TRP A 225 -2.45 -3.37 -8.76
N SER A 226 -3.57 -4.09 -8.85
CA SER A 226 -3.87 -4.97 -9.98
C SER A 226 -4.12 -4.19 -11.27
N ASP A 227 -4.85 -3.07 -11.23
CA ASP A 227 -5.12 -2.22 -12.39
C ASP A 227 -3.88 -1.41 -12.81
N PHE A 228 -3.37 -0.57 -11.91
CA PHE A 228 -2.40 0.46 -12.25
C PHE A 228 -1.00 -0.09 -12.45
N ILE A 229 -0.53 -0.95 -11.54
CA ILE A 229 0.85 -1.48 -11.61
C ILE A 229 0.92 -2.71 -12.51
N LEU A 230 -0.01 -3.64 -12.38
CA LEU A 230 0.04 -4.91 -13.14
C LEU A 230 -0.74 -4.88 -14.46
N GLY A 231 -1.61 -3.89 -14.70
CA GLY A 231 -2.38 -3.78 -15.94
C GLY A 231 -3.42 -4.91 -16.11
N LEU A 232 -3.89 -5.51 -15.02
CA LEU A 232 -4.88 -6.59 -15.05
C LEU A 232 -6.30 -6.07 -15.21
N ARG A 233 -7.20 -6.93 -15.70
CA ARG A 233 -8.65 -6.65 -15.78
C ARG A 233 -9.30 -6.75 -14.41
N VAL A 234 -9.61 -5.59 -13.83
CA VAL A 234 -10.17 -5.44 -12.49
C VAL A 234 -11.64 -5.04 -12.57
N LEU A 235 -12.47 -5.73 -11.78
CA LEU A 235 -13.88 -5.40 -11.58
C LEU A 235 -14.14 -5.26 -10.08
N VAL A 236 -14.79 -4.17 -9.69
CA VAL A 236 -15.09 -3.86 -8.29
C VAL A 236 -16.60 -3.78 -8.10
N ARG A 237 -17.05 -4.41 -7.02
CA ARG A 237 -18.44 -4.46 -6.58
C ARG A 237 -18.59 -3.77 -5.23
N ASN A 238 -19.67 -3.01 -5.10
CA ASN A 238 -20.05 -2.46 -3.80
C ASN A 238 -20.63 -3.57 -2.88
N GLU A 239 -21.04 -3.18 -1.68
CA GLU A 239 -21.66 -4.08 -0.68
C GLU A 239 -22.96 -4.74 -1.15
N HIS A 240 -23.62 -4.18 -2.16
CA HIS A 240 -24.84 -4.71 -2.76
C HIS A 240 -24.54 -5.61 -3.99
N SER A 241 -23.28 -6.04 -4.17
CA SER A 241 -22.82 -6.81 -5.33
C SER A 241 -22.94 -6.10 -6.69
N HIS A 242 -23.28 -4.81 -6.73
CA HIS A 242 -23.38 -4.03 -7.97
C HIS A 242 -22.00 -3.62 -8.46
N VAL A 243 -21.77 -3.74 -9.77
CA VAL A 243 -20.52 -3.31 -10.40
C VAL A 243 -20.44 -1.78 -10.35
N VAL A 244 -19.43 -1.26 -9.65
CA VAL A 244 -19.19 0.18 -9.49
C VAL A 244 -17.97 0.65 -10.26
N TYR A 245 -17.07 -0.27 -10.61
CA TYR A 245 -15.90 0.02 -11.43
C TYR A 245 -15.48 -1.20 -12.24
N ALA A 246 -15.09 -0.97 -13.48
CA ALA A 246 -14.38 -1.93 -14.32
C ALA A 246 -13.43 -1.15 -15.24
N ASN A 247 -12.18 -1.62 -15.39
CA ASN A 247 -11.23 -1.04 -16.34
C ASN A 247 -11.28 -1.68 -17.74
N PHE A 248 -12.30 -2.50 -17.98
CA PHE A 248 -12.53 -3.25 -19.21
C PHE A 248 -14.03 -3.42 -19.45
N ASP A 249 -14.42 -3.83 -20.66
CA ASP A 249 -15.80 -4.19 -20.98
C ASP A 249 -16.14 -5.59 -20.43
N PRO A 250 -17.00 -5.70 -19.38
CA PRO A 250 -17.35 -6.97 -18.76
C PRO A 250 -18.14 -7.92 -19.67
N GLU A 251 -18.76 -7.42 -20.75
CA GLU A 251 -19.53 -8.26 -21.68
C GLU A 251 -18.62 -9.00 -22.66
N GLN A 252 -17.46 -8.39 -23.00
CA GLN A 252 -16.55 -8.92 -24.02
C GLN A 252 -15.36 -9.70 -23.45
N ASN A 253 -14.99 -9.45 -22.19
CA ASN A 253 -13.80 -10.02 -21.57
C ASN A 253 -14.10 -10.61 -20.20
N TYR A 254 -13.30 -11.59 -19.78
CA TYR A 254 -13.41 -12.15 -18.44
C TYR A 254 -12.62 -11.32 -17.42
N THR A 255 -13.17 -11.22 -16.22
CA THR A 255 -12.53 -10.59 -15.05
C THR A 255 -11.32 -11.39 -14.59
N GLN A 256 -10.20 -10.73 -14.34
CA GLN A 256 -9.01 -11.32 -13.73
C GLN A 256 -9.01 -11.13 -12.22
N VAL A 257 -9.33 -9.94 -11.73
CA VAL A 257 -9.42 -9.64 -10.30
C VAL A 257 -10.80 -9.05 -10.00
N ASN A 258 -11.59 -9.76 -9.22
CA ASN A 258 -12.90 -9.32 -8.78
C ASN A 258 -12.83 -8.92 -7.31
N ILE A 259 -13.22 -7.69 -6.98
CA ILE A 259 -13.21 -7.15 -5.62
C ILE A 259 -14.64 -6.96 -5.13
N GLY A 260 -14.96 -7.47 -3.95
CA GLY A 260 -16.23 -7.23 -3.27
C GLY A 260 -16.01 -6.59 -1.90
N PHE A 261 -16.60 -5.41 -1.69
CA PHE A 261 -16.64 -4.81 -0.36
C PHE A 261 -17.74 -5.44 0.50
N VAL A 262 -17.47 -5.68 1.79
CA VAL A 262 -18.43 -6.31 2.70
C VAL A 262 -18.54 -5.58 4.02
N THR A 263 -19.78 -5.35 4.45
CA THR A 263 -20.16 -4.75 5.74
C THR A 263 -20.51 -5.81 6.78
N THR A 264 -20.99 -6.99 6.34
CA THR A 264 -21.30 -8.14 7.22
C THR A 264 -21.26 -9.43 6.41
N GLN A 265 -20.66 -10.49 6.97
CA GLN A 265 -20.57 -11.81 6.31
C GLN A 265 -21.99 -12.33 6.00
N GLY A 266 -22.42 -12.25 4.74
CA GLY A 266 -23.80 -12.62 4.43
C GLY A 266 -24.18 -12.84 2.97
N SER A 267 -23.44 -12.34 1.98
CA SER A 267 -23.83 -12.59 0.59
C SER A 267 -22.95 -13.66 -0.05
N SER A 268 -23.49 -14.88 -0.15
CA SER A 268 -22.95 -15.98 -0.93
C SER A 268 -23.41 -15.86 -2.39
N ASP A 269 -23.00 -14.80 -3.07
CA ASP A 269 -23.10 -14.80 -4.54
C ASP A 269 -22.06 -15.79 -5.08
N ILE A 270 -22.51 -16.73 -5.93
CA ILE A 270 -21.63 -17.69 -6.59
C ILE A 270 -20.83 -16.93 -7.64
N ILE A 271 -19.63 -16.49 -7.28
CA ILE A 271 -18.70 -15.84 -8.19
C ILE A 271 -17.80 -16.93 -8.78
N HIS A 272 -17.77 -17.02 -10.11
CA HIS A 272 -16.89 -17.93 -10.82
C HIS A 272 -15.44 -17.42 -10.75
N ALA A 273 -14.74 -17.78 -9.67
CA ALA A 273 -13.33 -17.45 -9.44
C ALA A 273 -12.50 -18.73 -9.27
N GLY A 274 -11.25 -18.70 -9.76
CA GLY A 274 -10.30 -19.80 -9.57
C GLY A 274 -9.83 -19.93 -8.13
N SER A 275 -9.72 -18.80 -7.41
CA SER A 275 -9.54 -18.75 -5.96
C SER A 275 -10.33 -17.60 -5.33
N SER A 276 -10.63 -17.73 -4.04
CA SER A 276 -11.36 -16.72 -3.26
C SER A 276 -10.59 -16.40 -1.99
N HIS A 277 -10.40 -15.12 -1.70
CA HIS A 277 -9.71 -14.62 -0.53
C HIS A 277 -10.62 -13.71 0.30
N LEU A 278 -10.65 -13.96 1.61
CA LEU A 278 -11.23 -13.05 2.58
C LEU A 278 -10.10 -12.28 3.27
N MET A 279 -10.07 -10.96 3.11
CA MET A 279 -9.16 -10.07 3.82
C MET A 279 -9.74 -9.76 5.19
N ARG A 280 -9.32 -10.54 6.20
CA ARG A 280 -9.72 -10.35 7.59
C ARG A 280 -9.03 -9.13 8.19
N SER A 281 -9.59 -8.58 9.27
CA SER A 281 -8.89 -7.58 10.08
C SER A 281 -7.60 -8.16 10.65
N GLY A 282 -6.52 -7.38 10.59
CA GLY A 282 -5.24 -7.70 11.19
C GLY A 282 -5.04 -7.10 12.59
N ARG A 283 -6.05 -6.39 13.14
CA ARG A 283 -5.90 -5.57 14.34
C ARG A 283 -5.20 -6.28 15.50
N ASP A 284 -5.72 -7.44 15.91
CA ASP A 284 -5.19 -8.18 17.07
C ASP A 284 -3.74 -8.62 16.82
N PHE A 285 -3.48 -9.18 15.63
CA PHE A 285 -2.13 -9.62 15.23
C PHE A 285 -1.13 -8.46 15.20
N ILE A 286 -1.52 -7.31 14.65
CA ILE A 286 -0.66 -6.13 14.57
C ILE A 286 -0.34 -5.61 15.97
N SER A 287 -1.35 -5.53 16.84
CA SER A 287 -1.16 -5.06 18.23
C SER A 287 -0.23 -5.99 19.03
N GLU A 288 -0.38 -7.31 18.86
CA GLU A 288 0.49 -8.29 19.51
C GLU A 288 1.93 -8.21 19.00
N PHE A 289 2.12 -8.09 17.67
CA PHE A 289 3.46 -8.09 17.09
C PHE A 289 4.27 -6.84 17.45
N LEU A 290 3.62 -5.67 17.48
CA LEU A 290 4.30 -4.39 17.73
C LEU A 290 4.43 -4.06 19.22
N ASN A 291 3.88 -4.89 20.12
CA ASN A 291 3.91 -4.69 21.57
C ASN A 291 3.38 -3.30 21.99
N GLU A 292 2.33 -2.81 21.33
CA GLU A 292 1.74 -1.51 21.67
C GLU A 292 0.40 -1.68 22.37
N ASP A 293 0.29 -1.08 23.57
CA ASP A 293 -0.97 -0.98 24.27
C ASP A 293 -1.98 -0.24 23.39
N VAL A 294 -3.10 -0.92 23.10
CA VAL A 294 -4.22 -0.50 22.23
C VAL A 294 -4.87 0.84 22.68
N ALA A 295 -4.37 1.49 23.73
CA ALA A 295 -4.91 2.68 24.35
C ALA A 295 -4.20 4.00 23.94
N GLY A 296 -2.99 3.97 23.35
CA GLY A 296 -2.16 5.18 23.22
C GLY A 296 -2.15 5.87 21.86
N ASP A 297 -1.81 5.15 20.79
CA ASP A 297 -1.50 5.74 19.48
C ASP A 297 -2.20 5.00 18.35
N ILE A 298 -3.52 4.88 18.49
CA ILE A 298 -4.37 4.05 17.64
C ILE A 298 -4.26 4.50 16.17
N ASP A 299 -4.01 5.79 15.87
CA ASP A 299 -3.96 6.32 14.50
C ASP A 299 -2.80 5.82 13.62
N THR A 300 -1.75 5.24 14.22
CA THR A 300 -0.52 4.89 13.52
C THR A 300 -0.63 3.61 12.68
N TYR A 301 -1.69 2.80 12.84
CA TYR A 301 -1.84 1.48 12.20
C TYR A 301 -3.12 1.29 11.39
N PHE A 302 -3.74 2.35 10.92
CA PHE A 302 -4.90 2.24 10.04
C PHE A 302 -4.56 2.38 8.57
N PHE A 303 -5.42 1.79 7.74
CA PHE A 303 -5.32 1.94 6.30
C PHE A 303 -5.55 3.41 5.93
N SER A 304 -4.53 4.05 5.36
CA SER A 304 -4.52 5.49 5.10
C SER A 304 -5.35 5.89 3.87
N CYS A 305 -5.88 4.91 3.13
CA CYS A 305 -6.71 5.11 1.93
C CYS A 305 -6.02 5.87 0.79
N GLY A 306 -4.69 6.03 0.82
CA GLY A 306 -3.98 6.77 -0.22
C GLY A 306 -3.86 8.26 0.08
N ARG A 307 -4.05 9.09 -0.95
CA ARG A 307 -3.87 10.55 -0.88
C ARG A 307 -5.08 11.28 -1.39
N VAL A 308 -5.21 12.51 -0.91
CA VAL A 308 -6.26 13.45 -1.29
C VAL A 308 -5.63 14.72 -1.85
N GLY A 309 -6.22 15.27 -2.91
CA GLY A 309 -5.84 16.58 -3.44
C GLY A 309 -6.09 17.68 -2.43
N TRP A 310 -5.19 18.66 -2.34
CA TRP A 310 -5.31 19.74 -1.36
C TRP A 310 -6.60 20.54 -1.53
N GLU A 311 -7.01 20.75 -2.78
CA GLU A 311 -8.22 21.45 -3.18
C GLU A 311 -9.51 20.78 -2.70
N SER A 312 -9.50 19.45 -2.54
CA SER A 312 -10.67 18.67 -2.16
C SER A 312 -10.56 18.04 -0.77
N MET A 313 -9.42 18.21 -0.08
CA MET A 313 -9.11 17.59 1.21
C MET A 313 -10.23 17.71 2.24
N PHE A 314 -10.75 18.91 2.46
CA PHE A 314 -11.77 19.12 3.49
C PHE A 314 -13.13 18.56 3.09
N THR A 315 -13.55 18.80 1.84
CA THR A 315 -14.81 18.25 1.33
C THR A 315 -14.77 16.72 1.28
N GLU A 316 -13.64 16.13 0.94
CA GLU A 316 -13.50 14.67 0.87
C GLU A 316 -13.36 14.03 2.23
N ARG A 317 -12.70 14.69 3.19
CA ARG A 317 -12.50 14.11 4.53
C ARG A 317 -13.72 14.27 5.43
N PHE A 318 -14.39 15.42 5.34
CA PHE A 318 -15.49 15.80 6.23
C PHE A 318 -16.86 15.76 5.54
N GLY A 319 -16.89 15.53 4.22
CA GLY A 319 -18.12 15.33 3.46
C GLY A 319 -19.10 16.49 3.59
N ASP A 320 -20.38 16.13 3.69
CA ASP A 320 -21.48 17.08 3.79
C ASP A 320 -21.41 17.96 5.03
N GLN A 321 -20.75 17.51 6.10
CA GLN A 321 -20.58 18.32 7.31
C GLN A 321 -19.74 19.58 7.02
N PHE A 322 -18.70 19.46 6.21
CA PHE A 322 -17.91 20.61 5.79
C PHE A 322 -18.69 21.50 4.82
N SER A 323 -19.44 20.90 3.89
CA SER A 323 -20.33 21.62 2.98
C SER A 323 -21.37 22.47 3.75
N VAL A 324 -21.96 21.93 4.82
CA VAL A 324 -22.88 22.68 5.70
C VAL A 324 -22.14 23.81 6.40
N LEU A 325 -20.92 23.57 6.89
CA LEU A 325 -20.11 24.54 7.65
C LEU A 325 -19.64 25.72 6.78
N ILE A 326 -19.31 25.50 5.51
CA ILE A 326 -18.94 26.57 4.57
C ILE A 326 -20.16 27.31 4.00
N THR A 327 -21.33 26.67 3.96
CA THR A 327 -22.55 27.24 3.36
C THR A 327 -23.38 28.03 4.37
N ASN A 328 -23.26 27.73 5.67
CA ASN A 328 -23.88 28.50 6.76
C ASN A 328 -22.84 29.28 7.60
N PRO A 329 -22.28 30.39 7.10
CA PRO A 329 -21.46 31.29 7.92
C PRO A 329 -22.28 32.13 8.92
N ARG A 330 -23.61 32.01 8.91
CA ARG A 330 -24.53 32.71 9.81
C ARG A 330 -24.85 31.82 11.00
N ASP A 331 -24.03 31.96 12.04
CA ASP A 331 -24.36 31.75 13.46
C ASP A 331 -23.15 32.01 14.39
N ILE A 332 -21.99 32.44 13.84
CA ILE A 332 -20.84 32.88 14.66
C ILE A 332 -21.12 34.25 15.35
N ASN A 333 -22.17 34.98 14.92
CA ASN A 333 -22.55 36.29 15.48
C ASN A 333 -23.95 36.34 16.12
N SER A 334 -24.67 35.22 16.24
CA SER A 334 -25.93 35.20 17.00
C SER A 334 -25.62 34.86 18.45
N GLU A 335 -25.97 35.78 19.35
CA GLU A 335 -26.00 35.59 20.81
C GLU A 335 -26.80 34.32 21.18
N GLY A 336 -26.12 33.18 21.18
CA GLY A 336 -26.62 31.89 21.62
C GLY A 336 -25.69 31.37 22.70
N THR A 337 -26.27 31.08 23.86
CA THR A 337 -25.55 30.75 25.10
C THR A 337 -24.50 29.66 24.87
N PRO A 338 -23.23 29.86 25.27
CA PRO A 338 -22.21 28.84 25.12
C PRO A 338 -22.57 27.63 25.98
N LEU A 339 -22.48 26.44 25.39
CA LEU A 339 -22.53 25.17 26.11
C LEU A 339 -21.45 25.21 27.20
N LYS A 340 -21.88 25.34 28.47
CA LYS A 340 -20.97 25.31 29.62
C LYS A 340 -20.26 23.95 29.64
N PRO A 341 -18.92 23.92 29.67
CA PRO A 341 -18.20 22.71 30.02
C PRO A 341 -18.60 22.29 31.43
N LYS A 342 -18.84 20.99 31.61
CA LYS A 342 -19.06 20.39 32.93
C LYS A 342 -17.80 20.67 33.77
N SER A 343 -17.97 21.51 34.78
CA SER A 343 -16.90 21.94 35.68
C SER A 343 -16.49 20.77 36.56
N ASP A 344 -15.35 20.17 36.27
CA ASP A 344 -14.52 19.43 37.22
C ASP A 344 -13.08 19.48 36.69
N MET A 345 -12.40 20.60 36.93
CA MET A 345 -10.95 20.65 37.20
C MET A 345 -10.53 22.09 37.46
N ASP A 346 -9.80 22.25 38.56
CA ASP A 346 -9.43 23.51 39.16
C ASP A 346 -8.61 24.42 38.25
N THR A 347 -8.90 25.71 38.38
CA THR A 347 -8.32 26.82 37.66
C THR A 347 -6.85 27.06 38.03
N GLU A 348 -5.94 26.93 37.07
CA GLU A 348 -4.71 27.72 37.02
C GLU A 348 -4.69 28.58 35.74
N SER A 349 -5.04 29.86 35.94
CA SER A 349 -4.48 31.05 35.27
C SER A 349 -3.86 30.86 33.87
N TRP A 350 -4.67 30.96 32.81
CA TRP A 350 -4.19 31.19 31.43
C TRP A 350 -4.96 32.36 30.79
N ASP A 351 -4.22 33.27 30.17
CA ASP A 351 -4.71 34.49 29.50
C ASP A 351 -5.90 34.21 28.57
N GLY A 352 -6.93 35.04 28.67
CA GLY A 352 -8.26 34.86 28.08
C GLY A 352 -8.34 34.92 26.55
N LYS A 353 -7.67 34.02 25.84
CA LYS A 353 -7.99 33.64 24.46
C LYS A 353 -8.10 32.12 24.38
N SER A 354 -9.30 31.61 24.17
CA SER A 354 -9.52 30.17 23.99
C SER A 354 -8.71 29.69 22.77
N PRO A 355 -7.92 28.60 22.89
CA PRO A 355 -7.23 27.97 21.76
C PRO A 355 -8.18 27.61 20.61
N TYR A 356 -9.47 27.40 20.92
CA TYR A 356 -10.53 27.14 19.96
C TYR A 356 -10.85 28.34 19.06
N ASP A 357 -10.80 29.57 19.58
CA ASP A 357 -11.10 30.76 18.78
C ASP A 357 -10.01 31.02 17.74
N ASN A 358 -8.75 30.74 18.09
CA ASN A 358 -7.62 30.83 17.17
C ASN A 358 -7.66 29.71 16.11
N PHE A 359 -8.10 28.50 16.48
CA PHE A 359 -8.22 27.38 15.55
C PHE A 359 -9.34 27.60 14.52
N VAL A 360 -10.51 28.08 14.96
CA VAL A 360 -11.65 28.38 14.09
C VAL A 360 -11.36 29.59 13.19
N GLN A 361 -10.69 30.64 13.71
CA GLN A 361 -10.23 31.75 12.86
C GLN A 361 -9.17 31.30 11.84
N SER A 362 -8.26 30.41 12.21
CA SER A 362 -7.23 29.89 11.30
C SER A 362 -7.85 29.05 10.18
N LEU A 363 -8.84 28.20 10.50
CA LEU A 363 -9.60 27.44 9.50
C LEU A 363 -10.40 28.36 8.56
N ALA A 364 -11.03 29.41 9.09
CA ALA A 364 -11.76 30.38 8.28
C ALA A 364 -10.85 31.20 7.34
N ILE A 365 -9.63 31.52 7.78
CA ILE A 365 -8.61 32.20 6.96
C ILE A 365 -8.10 31.26 5.86
N LEU A 366 -7.84 29.98 6.18
CA LEU A 366 -7.39 28.98 5.22
C LEU A 366 -8.47 28.67 4.16
N ALA A 367 -9.75 28.59 4.56
CA ALA A 367 -10.87 28.43 3.63
C ALA A 367 -11.00 29.64 2.68
N LYS A 368 -10.76 30.87 3.16
CA LYS A 368 -10.75 32.08 2.32
C LYS A 368 -9.60 32.11 1.33
N LEU A 369 -8.41 31.66 1.73
CA LEU A 369 -7.23 31.56 0.86
C LEU A 369 -7.39 30.48 -0.22
N SER A 370 -8.07 29.37 0.09
CA SER A 370 -8.43 28.34 -0.89
C SER A 370 -9.39 28.87 -1.96
N SER A 371 -10.37 29.70 -1.57
CA SER A 371 -11.37 30.27 -2.50
C SER A 371 -10.86 31.38 -3.42
N THR A 372 -9.63 31.88 -3.22
CA THR A 372 -9.09 33.05 -3.93
C THR A 372 -7.89 32.77 -4.83
N ALA A 373 -7.50 31.51 -5.03
CA ALA A 373 -6.44 31.17 -5.98
C ALA A 373 -6.92 31.34 -7.44
N PRO A 374 -6.32 32.23 -8.25
CA PRO A 374 -6.71 32.34 -9.64
C PRO A 374 -6.13 31.18 -10.46
N ALA A 375 -7.01 30.53 -11.22
CA ALA A 375 -6.63 29.73 -12.37
C ALA A 375 -5.94 30.62 -13.41
N LYS A 376 -4.59 30.58 -13.49
CA LYS A 376 -3.80 30.92 -14.68
C LYS A 376 -2.32 30.63 -14.44
N LEU A 377 -1.81 29.59 -15.11
CA LEU A 377 -0.54 29.65 -15.84
C LEU A 377 -0.50 28.53 -16.88
N VAL A 378 -1.12 28.85 -18.02
CA VAL A 378 -0.90 28.19 -19.31
C VAL A 378 0.34 28.83 -19.95
N ARG A 379 1.32 27.97 -20.28
CA ARG A 379 2.41 28.07 -21.27
C ARG A 379 3.35 29.29 -21.26
N SER A 380 4.64 28.96 -21.14
CA SER A 380 5.58 29.02 -22.28
C SER A 380 6.47 27.79 -22.26
#